data_AF-A0AAT9SWZ8-F1
#
_entry.id   AF-A0AAT9SWZ8-F1
#
_cell.length_a   1.000
_cell.length_b   1.000
_cell.length_c   1.000
_cell.angle_alpha   90.00
_cell.angle_beta   90.00
_cell.angle_gamma   90.00
#
_symmetry.space_group_name_H-M   'P 1'
#
loop_
_entity.id
_entity.type
_entity.pdbx_description
1 polymer ?
#
loop_
_entity_poly.entity_id
_entity_poly.type
_entity_poly.pdbx_seq_one_letter_code
_entity_poly.pdbx_strand_id
1 'polypeptide(L)'
;MSGHDRDAAKRAACDGEGHDARMTRHDSEDLEGPAVSVIEGPGLPGAIGKKRGVCAISGQETARRNLVEIGTLRPALADHIRNDFPDLPDHALISLKELARYRTRYVEEILREEHGEYSDLDREVAESIARQETIAENVEDDFEEHRTLGERFSDNLASFGGSWAFLISFGVVLVVWMAINAAIGEGKAFDPYPFILLNLVLSCIAAVQAPIIMMSQKRQESKDRLRSLNDYQVNLKAELEIRHLHEKMDHLVTRQWQRLAEIQQVQLEMLQEAQLPKPRPKRRKKPAAKKKRAVPAEALPAPSPGKPKTES
;
A
#
# COMPACT_ATOMS: atom_id res chain seq x y z
N MET A 1 -50.18 48.56 -9.73
CA MET A 1 -48.86 47.90 -9.75
C MET A 1 -49.11 46.44 -9.40
N SER A 2 -49.34 45.55 -10.37
CA SER A 2 -48.29 44.84 -11.14
C SER A 2 -47.25 44.27 -10.17
N GLY A 3 -47.16 42.96 -9.90
CA GLY A 3 -47.22 41.85 -10.85
C GLY A 3 -45.79 41.36 -11.05
N HIS A 4 -45.34 40.44 -10.19
CA HIS A 4 -44.19 39.53 -10.38
C HIS A 4 -44.24 38.47 -9.27
N ASP A 5 -43.69 37.29 -9.55
CA ASP A 5 -43.65 36.07 -8.71
C ASP A 5 -44.82 35.08 -8.78
N ARG A 6 -45.18 34.72 -10.03
CA ARG A 6 -45.79 33.42 -10.33
C ARG A 6 -45.10 32.73 -11.52
N ASP A 7 -43.78 32.53 -11.47
CA ASP A 7 -43.08 31.84 -12.57
C ASP A 7 -41.96 30.86 -12.14
N ALA A 8 -41.98 30.35 -10.90
CA ALA A 8 -41.03 29.31 -10.46
C ALA A 8 -41.61 27.88 -10.39
N ALA A 9 -42.93 27.69 -10.57
CA ALA A 9 -43.61 26.42 -10.26
C ALA A 9 -44.12 25.62 -11.48
N LYS A 10 -43.63 25.86 -12.70
CA LYS A 10 -44.22 25.25 -13.91
C LYS A 10 -43.25 24.76 -14.99
N ARG A 11 -42.10 24.18 -14.60
CA ARG A 11 -41.16 23.50 -15.52
C ARG A 11 -40.64 22.17 -14.97
N ALA A 12 -41.54 21.26 -14.59
CA ALA A 12 -41.17 19.87 -14.33
C ALA A 12 -42.41 18.96 -14.49
N ALA A 13 -42.93 18.84 -15.70
CA ALA A 13 -43.91 17.81 -16.05
C ALA A 13 -43.84 17.54 -17.56
N CYS A 14 -43.84 16.26 -17.92
CA CYS A 14 -43.72 15.64 -19.25
C CYS A 14 -42.28 15.37 -19.70
N ASP A 15 -41.80 14.15 -19.51
CA ASP A 15 -41.79 13.12 -20.58
C ASP A 15 -41.15 11.80 -20.12
N GLY A 16 -41.66 10.69 -20.66
CA GLY A 16 -41.04 9.34 -20.63
C GLY A 16 -41.61 8.41 -19.57
N GLU A 17 -42.79 7.81 -19.78
CA GLU A 17 -43.00 6.51 -20.44
C GLU A 17 -42.19 5.33 -19.86
N GLY A 18 -42.95 4.32 -19.43
CA GLY A 18 -42.46 3.21 -18.64
C GLY A 18 -41.68 2.16 -19.41
N HIS A 19 -40.99 1.31 -18.65
CA HIS A 19 -40.86 -0.09 -19.00
C HIS A 19 -40.72 -0.96 -17.75
N ASP A 20 -41.60 -1.96 -17.75
CA ASP A 20 -41.80 -3.06 -16.83
C ASP A 20 -40.58 -3.99 -16.87
N ALA A 21 -39.78 -4.06 -15.80
CA ALA A 21 -38.65 -4.98 -15.70
C ALA A 21 -39.13 -6.33 -15.20
N ARG A 22 -39.73 -7.09 -16.12
CA ARG A 22 -40.13 -8.48 -15.96
C ARG A 22 -38.89 -9.39 -15.91
N MET A 23 -38.71 -10.03 -14.77
CA MET A 23 -37.85 -11.18 -14.54
C MET A 23 -38.08 -12.25 -15.62
N THR A 24 -37.12 -12.41 -16.52
CA THR A 24 -37.06 -13.53 -17.46
C THR A 24 -35.71 -14.25 -17.28
N ARG A 25 -35.80 -15.52 -16.89
CA ARG A 25 -34.72 -16.49 -17.04
C ARG A 25 -34.43 -16.62 -18.54
N HIS A 26 -33.18 -16.50 -18.94
CA HIS A 26 -32.71 -17.04 -20.21
C HIS A 26 -31.32 -17.65 -20.01
N ASP A 27 -31.35 -18.97 -20.13
CA ASP A 27 -30.38 -19.91 -20.69
C ASP A 27 -28.92 -19.46 -20.86
N SER A 28 -28.07 -20.27 -20.24
CA SER A 28 -26.68 -20.54 -20.58
C SER A 28 -26.53 -20.88 -22.06
N GLU A 29 -25.87 -20.00 -22.82
CA GLU A 29 -25.23 -20.34 -24.09
C GLU A 29 -23.77 -19.88 -24.07
N ASP A 30 -22.92 -20.83 -24.42
CA ASP A 30 -21.47 -20.78 -24.46
C ASP A 30 -20.95 -19.73 -25.44
N LEU A 31 -20.08 -18.85 -24.96
CA LEU A 31 -19.23 -18.00 -25.79
C LEU A 31 -17.77 -18.36 -25.54
N GLU A 32 -17.30 -19.35 -26.30
CA GLU A 32 -15.89 -19.66 -26.52
C GLU A 32 -15.17 -18.43 -27.09
N GLY A 33 -14.27 -17.84 -26.30
CA GLY A 33 -13.24 -16.92 -26.81
C GLY A 33 -12.17 -17.69 -27.61
N PRO A 34 -11.51 -17.07 -28.60
CA PRO A 34 -10.58 -17.77 -29.46
C PRO A 34 -9.36 -18.26 -28.68
N ALA A 35 -9.08 -19.56 -28.81
CA ALA A 35 -7.92 -20.22 -28.22
C ALA A 35 -6.63 -19.55 -28.67
N VAL A 36 -5.89 -18.99 -27.71
CA VAL A 36 -4.51 -18.55 -27.92
C VAL A 36 -3.66 -19.81 -28.07
N SER A 37 -3.27 -20.11 -29.31
CA SER A 37 -2.42 -21.24 -29.66
C SER A 37 -1.05 -21.11 -28.97
N VAL A 38 -0.83 -21.95 -27.97
CA VAL A 38 0.48 -22.20 -27.37
C VAL A 38 1.38 -22.79 -28.45
N ILE A 39 2.44 -22.06 -28.80
CA ILE A 39 3.46 -22.55 -29.72
C ILE A 39 4.31 -23.57 -28.95
N GLU A 40 4.05 -24.86 -29.19
CA GLU A 40 4.89 -25.96 -28.72
C GLU A 40 6.24 -25.95 -29.45
N GLY A 41 7.31 -25.63 -28.73
CA GLY A 41 8.69 -25.89 -29.15
C GLY A 41 9.09 -27.34 -28.83
N PRO A 42 10.07 -27.92 -29.56
CA PRO A 42 10.33 -29.35 -29.52
C PRO A 42 10.94 -29.78 -28.18
N GLY A 43 10.45 -30.93 -27.69
CA GLY A 43 10.70 -31.44 -26.35
C GLY A 43 12.17 -31.69 -26.00
N LEU A 44 12.50 -31.39 -24.74
CA LEU A 44 13.63 -31.98 -24.01
C LEU A 44 13.06 -32.85 -22.88
N PRO A 45 13.52 -34.09 -22.70
CA PRO A 45 13.09 -34.94 -21.60
C PRO A 45 13.92 -34.64 -20.35
N GLY A 46 13.28 -34.20 -19.27
CA GLY A 46 13.94 -34.02 -17.98
C GLY A 46 12.99 -33.53 -16.91
N ALA A 47 12.68 -34.39 -15.95
CA ALA A 47 11.81 -34.14 -14.80
C ALA A 47 12.10 -32.79 -14.11
N ILE A 48 11.06 -31.96 -13.93
CA ILE A 48 11.12 -30.77 -13.07
C ILE A 48 11.13 -31.25 -11.62
N GLY A 49 12.30 -31.64 -11.12
CA GLY A 49 12.53 -31.84 -9.70
C GLY A 49 12.19 -30.54 -8.96
N LYS A 50 11.28 -30.61 -7.98
CA LYS A 50 10.94 -29.50 -7.09
C LYS A 50 12.24 -28.98 -6.47
N LYS A 51 12.79 -27.87 -6.98
CA LYS A 51 13.99 -27.24 -6.41
C LYS A 51 13.68 -26.89 -4.95
N ARG A 52 14.39 -27.53 -4.02
CA ARG A 52 14.38 -27.23 -2.60
C ARG A 52 15.55 -26.29 -2.30
N GLY A 53 15.42 -25.49 -1.26
CA GLY A 53 16.49 -24.63 -0.78
C GLY A 53 16.47 -24.55 0.73
N VAL A 54 17.59 -24.10 1.30
CA VAL A 54 17.78 -24.00 2.75
C VAL A 54 17.53 -22.56 3.19
N CYS A 55 16.79 -22.41 4.27
CA CYS A 55 16.63 -21.12 4.96
C CYS A 55 17.94 -20.76 5.69
N ALA A 56 18.50 -19.58 5.44
CA ALA A 56 19.74 -19.11 6.06
C ALA A 56 19.62 -18.85 7.57
N ILE A 57 18.40 -18.60 8.07
CA ILE A 57 18.12 -18.36 9.49
C ILE A 57 17.82 -19.67 10.24
N SER A 58 16.87 -20.46 9.73
CA SER A 58 16.41 -21.68 10.44
C SER A 58 17.14 -22.95 10.05
N GLY A 59 17.98 -22.93 9.00
CA GLY A 59 18.66 -24.10 8.46
C GLY A 59 17.73 -25.16 7.84
N GLN A 60 16.42 -24.91 7.79
CA GLN A 60 15.46 -25.89 7.28
C GLN A 60 15.34 -25.87 5.77
N GLU A 61 15.25 -27.06 5.17
CA GLU A 61 14.94 -27.24 3.76
C GLU A 61 13.45 -27.03 3.49
N THR A 62 13.14 -26.11 2.58
CA THR A 62 11.76 -25.86 2.14
C THR A 62 11.68 -25.81 0.62
N ALA A 63 10.46 -25.78 0.06
CA ALA A 63 10.29 -25.60 -1.38
C ALA A 63 10.78 -24.21 -1.80
N ARG A 64 11.45 -24.07 -2.96
CA ARG A 64 11.98 -22.76 -3.42
C ARG A 64 10.94 -21.65 -3.50
N ARG A 65 9.66 -21.99 -3.74
CA ARG A 65 8.53 -21.04 -3.70
C ARG A 65 8.29 -20.38 -2.33
N ASN A 66 8.75 -21.02 -1.26
CA ASN A 66 8.61 -20.53 0.11
C ASN A 66 9.89 -19.82 0.60
N LEU A 67 10.85 -19.54 -0.29
CA LEU A 67 12.11 -18.87 0.02
C LEU A 67 12.17 -17.51 -0.68
N VAL A 68 12.54 -16.50 0.08
CA VAL A 68 12.66 -15.10 -0.35
C VAL A 68 14.09 -14.62 -0.11
N GLU A 69 14.63 -13.83 -1.04
CA GLU A 69 15.98 -13.26 -0.94
C GLU A 69 15.97 -12.00 -0.08
N ILE A 70 16.94 -11.85 0.83
CA ILE A 70 17.00 -10.71 1.76
C ILE A 70 17.04 -9.37 1.04
N GLY A 71 17.80 -9.27 -0.05
CA GLY A 71 17.92 -8.05 -0.85
C GLY A 71 16.60 -7.59 -1.49
N THR A 72 15.57 -8.45 -1.52
CA THR A 72 14.22 -8.08 -2.00
C THR A 72 13.31 -7.56 -0.88
N LEU A 73 13.72 -7.68 0.38
CA LEU A 73 12.96 -7.24 1.55
C LEU A 73 13.02 -5.71 1.71
N ARG A 74 12.13 -5.19 2.56
CA ARG A 74 12.22 -3.82 3.09
C ARG A 74 13.61 -3.59 3.69
N PRO A 75 14.31 -2.49 3.38
CA PRO A 75 15.63 -2.21 3.94
C PRO A 75 15.64 -2.25 5.48
N ALA A 76 14.71 -1.56 6.15
CA ALA A 76 14.66 -1.58 7.61
C ALA A 76 14.34 -2.97 8.19
N LEU A 77 13.52 -3.78 7.51
CA LEU A 77 13.27 -5.17 7.91
C LEU A 77 14.51 -6.05 7.69
N ALA A 78 15.23 -5.84 6.59
CA ALA A 78 16.48 -6.54 6.31
C ALA A 78 17.55 -6.17 7.34
N ASP A 79 17.65 -4.90 7.72
CA ASP A 79 18.57 -4.42 8.75
C ASP A 79 18.18 -4.97 10.13
N HIS A 80 16.89 -5.00 10.47
CA HIS A 80 16.39 -5.64 11.69
C HIS A 80 16.75 -7.14 11.75
N ILE A 81 16.65 -7.87 10.63
CA ILE A 81 17.11 -9.26 10.55
C ILE A 81 18.65 -9.36 10.69
N ARG A 82 19.41 -8.42 10.09
CA ARG A 82 20.88 -8.39 10.18
C ARG A 82 21.39 -8.02 11.57
N ASN A 83 20.60 -7.33 12.40
CA ASN A 83 20.96 -7.08 13.79
C ASN A 83 21.12 -8.40 14.58
N ASP A 84 20.23 -9.37 14.32
CA ASP A 84 20.33 -10.72 14.89
C ASP A 84 21.36 -11.59 14.17
N PHE A 85 21.53 -11.40 12.85
CA PHE A 85 22.44 -12.17 12.02
C PHE A 85 23.34 -11.30 11.12
N PRO A 86 24.45 -10.75 11.64
CA PRO A 86 25.27 -9.77 10.92
C PRO A 86 26.02 -10.33 9.71
N ASP A 87 26.27 -11.65 9.66
CA ASP A 87 26.99 -12.30 8.57
C ASP A 87 26.10 -12.68 7.37
N LEU A 88 24.81 -12.32 7.37
CA LEU A 88 23.91 -12.71 6.28
C LEU A 88 24.12 -11.85 5.01
N PRO A 89 24.49 -12.46 3.87
CA PRO A 89 24.64 -11.73 2.62
C PRO A 89 23.27 -11.42 1.98
N ASP A 90 23.22 -10.40 1.12
CA ASP A 90 21.96 -9.91 0.49
C ASP A 90 21.23 -10.96 -0.35
N HIS A 91 21.95 -11.94 -0.89
CA HIS A 91 21.37 -13.03 -1.70
C HIS A 91 20.95 -14.24 -0.86
N ALA A 92 21.07 -14.17 0.47
CA ALA A 92 20.65 -15.25 1.35
C ALA A 92 19.14 -15.47 1.29
N LEU A 93 18.74 -16.74 1.34
CA LEU A 93 17.34 -17.17 1.24
C LEU A 93 16.74 -17.36 2.64
N ILE A 94 15.62 -16.72 2.91
CA ILE A 94 14.85 -16.88 4.15
C ILE A 94 13.50 -17.53 3.83
N SER A 95 13.05 -18.45 4.67
CA SER A 95 11.72 -19.05 4.56
C SER A 95 10.60 -18.05 4.88
N LEU A 96 9.46 -18.13 4.20
CA LEU A 96 8.28 -17.30 4.47
C LEU A 96 7.84 -17.37 5.95
N LYS A 97 8.02 -18.52 6.61
CA LYS A 97 7.69 -18.70 8.03
C LYS A 97 8.55 -17.83 8.94
N GLU A 98 9.87 -17.85 8.76
CA GLU A 98 10.78 -17.00 9.53
C GLU A 98 10.62 -15.53 9.15
N LEU A 99 10.39 -15.23 7.87
CA LEU A 99 10.12 -13.87 7.42
C LEU A 99 8.86 -13.29 8.08
N ALA A 100 7.78 -14.07 8.18
CA ALA A 100 6.56 -13.64 8.88
C ALA A 100 6.85 -13.34 10.36
N ARG A 101 7.61 -14.21 11.04
CA ARG A 101 8.02 -14.01 12.44
C ARG A 101 8.80 -12.70 12.63
N TYR A 102 9.76 -12.42 11.75
CA TYR A 102 10.55 -11.18 11.80
C TYR A 102 9.73 -9.94 11.45
N ARG A 103 8.77 -10.05 10.51
CA ARG A 103 7.82 -8.95 10.22
C ARG A 103 6.99 -8.59 11.45
N THR A 104 6.43 -9.59 12.14
CA THR A 104 5.65 -9.35 13.36
C THR A 104 6.51 -8.66 14.42
N ARG A 105 7.71 -9.17 14.70
CA ARG A 105 8.63 -8.54 15.66
C ARG A 105 9.02 -7.11 15.31
N TYR A 106 9.29 -6.86 14.03
CA TYR A 106 9.64 -5.52 13.55
C TYR A 106 8.49 -4.53 13.71
N VAL A 107 7.26 -4.95 13.39
CA VAL A 107 6.06 -4.12 13.61
C VAL A 107 5.84 -3.91 15.11
N GLU A 108 5.95 -4.96 15.93
CA GLU A 108 5.87 -4.87 17.38
C GLU A 108 6.86 -3.84 17.97
N GLU A 109 8.12 -3.87 17.51
CA GLU A 109 9.16 -2.92 17.95
C GLU A 109 8.83 -1.47 17.59
N ILE A 110 8.36 -1.22 16.36
CA ILE A 110 7.90 0.11 15.95
C ILE A 110 6.74 0.60 16.80
N LEU A 111 5.74 -0.25 17.05
CA LEU A 111 4.56 0.11 17.84
C LEU A 111 4.97 0.42 19.30
N ARG A 112 5.96 -0.31 19.81
CA ARG A 112 6.53 -0.08 21.14
C ARG A 112 7.21 1.28 21.26
N GLU A 113 7.95 1.71 20.23
CA GLU A 113 8.62 3.01 20.24
C GLU A 113 7.63 4.19 20.24
N GLU A 114 6.49 4.06 19.56
CA GLU A 114 5.48 5.12 19.43
C GLU A 114 4.47 5.15 20.60
N HIS A 115 3.97 3.99 21.04
CA HIS A 115 2.82 3.90 21.95
C HIS A 115 3.15 3.41 23.37
N GLY A 116 4.38 2.95 23.62
CA GLY A 116 4.88 2.55 24.95
C GLY A 116 4.33 1.21 25.48
N GLU A 117 3.03 0.96 25.40
CA GLU A 117 2.38 -0.31 25.79
C GLU A 117 1.83 -1.08 24.58
N TYR A 118 1.90 -2.41 24.65
CA TYR A 118 1.35 -3.33 23.65
C TYR A 118 -0.15 -3.58 23.91
N SER A 119 -1.03 -3.15 23.00
CA SER A 119 -2.42 -3.58 22.99
C SER A 119 -2.56 -4.95 22.30
N ASP A 120 -3.56 -5.75 22.69
CA ASP A 120 -3.89 -7.01 21.97
C ASP A 120 -4.21 -6.74 20.49
N LEU A 121 -4.76 -5.55 20.20
CA LEU A 121 -5.08 -5.10 18.84
C LEU A 121 -3.82 -4.83 17.99
N ASP A 122 -2.77 -4.30 18.60
CA ASP A 122 -1.48 -4.03 17.93
C ASP A 122 -0.85 -5.32 17.44
N ARG A 123 -0.97 -6.38 18.24
CA ARG A 123 -0.48 -7.71 17.91
C ARG A 123 -1.28 -8.35 16.76
N GLU A 124 -2.60 -8.16 16.76
CA GLU A 124 -3.46 -8.62 15.66
C GLU A 124 -3.11 -7.92 14.34
N VAL A 125 -2.84 -6.61 14.38
CA VAL A 125 -2.35 -5.86 13.21
C VAL A 125 -0.96 -6.34 12.78
N ALA A 126 -0.04 -6.55 13.72
CA ALA A 126 1.29 -7.06 13.40
C ALA A 126 1.25 -8.46 12.75
N GLU A 127 0.35 -9.34 13.21
CA GLU A 127 0.15 -10.66 12.63
C GLU A 127 -0.54 -10.63 11.25
N SER A 128 -1.53 -9.76 11.05
CA SER A 128 -2.23 -9.64 9.75
C SER A 128 -1.32 -9.02 8.67
N ILE A 129 -0.50 -8.04 9.03
CA ILE A 129 0.55 -7.49 8.16
C ILE A 129 1.60 -8.56 7.81
N ALA A 130 2.00 -9.39 8.78
CA ALA A 130 2.94 -10.48 8.53
C ALA A 130 2.39 -11.54 7.57
N ARG A 131 1.08 -11.82 7.63
CA ARG A 131 0.37 -12.77 6.76
C ARG A 131 0.10 -12.25 5.35
N GLN A 132 0.23 -10.93 5.12
CA GLN A 132 0.00 -10.31 3.80
C GLN A 132 -1.41 -10.61 3.24
N GLU A 133 -2.38 -10.81 4.14
CA GLU A 133 -3.78 -10.99 3.81
C GLU A 133 -4.41 -9.60 3.57
N THR A 134 -5.29 -9.53 2.58
CA THR A 134 -6.09 -8.34 2.31
C THR A 134 -7.08 -8.17 3.46
N ILE A 135 -6.75 -7.30 4.42
CA ILE A 135 -7.59 -6.91 5.59
C ILE A 135 -8.88 -6.16 5.17
N ALA A 136 -9.26 -6.20 3.89
CA ALA A 136 -10.61 -5.84 3.49
C ALA A 136 -11.53 -7.04 3.75
N GLU A 137 -11.50 -7.58 4.97
CA GLU A 137 -12.57 -8.46 5.42
C GLU A 137 -13.75 -7.55 5.72
N ASN A 138 -14.84 -7.74 4.99
CA ASN A 138 -16.00 -6.89 5.08
C ASN A 138 -16.72 -7.20 6.40
N VAL A 139 -16.25 -6.59 7.49
CA VAL A 139 -16.77 -6.81 8.85
C VAL A 139 -18.29 -6.71 8.86
N GLU A 140 -18.88 -5.86 8.01
CA GLU A 140 -20.33 -5.69 7.89
C GLU A 140 -21.07 -6.94 7.39
N ASP A 141 -20.46 -7.74 6.50
CA ASP A 141 -21.10 -8.93 5.91
C ASP A 141 -21.22 -10.06 6.95
N ASP A 142 -20.20 -10.22 7.80
CA ASP A 142 -20.17 -11.21 8.89
C ASP A 142 -21.26 -10.94 9.95
N PHE A 143 -21.64 -9.66 10.15
CA PHE A 143 -22.72 -9.25 11.06
C PHE A 143 -24.13 -9.36 10.48
N GLU A 144 -24.30 -9.36 9.16
CA GLU A 144 -25.60 -9.55 8.50
C GLU A 144 -26.00 -11.04 8.47
N GLU A 145 -25.04 -11.95 8.37
CA GLU A 145 -25.25 -13.39 8.21
C GLU A 145 -25.85 -14.08 9.46
N HIS A 146 -25.66 -13.52 10.66
CA HIS A 146 -26.07 -14.12 11.93
C HIS A 146 -27.25 -13.44 12.65
N ARG A 147 -28.10 -12.68 11.97
CA ARG A 147 -29.23 -11.97 12.64
C ARG A 147 -30.44 -12.86 12.89
N THR A 148 -30.92 -12.86 14.13
CA THR A 148 -32.20 -13.49 14.50
C THR A 148 -33.40 -12.65 14.05
N LEU A 149 -34.57 -13.28 13.89
CA LEU A 149 -35.81 -12.59 13.49
C LEU A 149 -36.22 -11.49 14.49
N GLY A 150 -36.02 -11.72 15.79
CA GLY A 150 -36.33 -10.75 16.85
C GLY A 150 -35.41 -9.52 16.83
N GLU A 151 -34.16 -9.71 16.41
CA GLU A 151 -33.18 -8.63 16.26
C GLU A 151 -33.51 -7.73 15.08
N ARG A 152 -33.91 -8.32 13.94
CA ARG A 152 -34.39 -7.59 12.75
C ARG A 152 -35.65 -6.79 13.07
N PHE A 153 -36.61 -7.40 13.78
CA PHE A 153 -37.83 -6.70 14.18
C PHE A 153 -37.54 -5.53 15.13
N SER A 154 -36.64 -5.73 16.11
CA SER A 154 -36.24 -4.68 17.05
C SER A 154 -35.56 -3.49 16.36
N ASP A 155 -34.68 -3.73 15.37
CA ASP A 155 -34.04 -2.65 14.60
C ASP A 155 -35.04 -1.87 13.75
N ASN A 156 -35.96 -2.58 13.08
CA ASN A 156 -37.01 -1.94 12.29
C ASN A 156 -37.96 -1.13 13.19
N LEU A 157 -38.32 -1.64 14.37
CA LEU A 157 -39.19 -0.93 15.30
C LEU A 157 -38.50 0.27 15.95
N ALA A 158 -37.21 0.17 16.29
CA ALA A 158 -36.42 1.27 16.82
C ALA A 158 -36.22 2.39 15.79
N SER A 159 -35.90 2.04 14.55
CA SER A 159 -35.74 3.00 13.44
C SER A 159 -37.07 3.68 13.06
N PHE A 160 -38.17 2.93 13.05
CA PHE A 160 -39.50 3.49 12.81
C PHE A 160 -39.99 4.38 13.97
N GLY A 161 -39.79 3.93 15.22
CA GLY A 161 -40.16 4.67 16.43
C GLY A 161 -39.35 5.95 16.66
N GLY A 162 -38.15 6.06 16.07
CA GLY A 162 -37.31 7.26 16.13
C GLY A 162 -37.63 8.34 15.08
N SER A 163 -38.58 8.09 14.17
CA SER A 163 -38.94 9.05 13.11
C SER A 163 -39.83 10.18 13.61
N TRP A 164 -39.49 11.41 13.25
CA TRP A 164 -40.31 12.61 13.53
C TRP A 164 -41.74 12.50 12.97
N ALA A 165 -41.90 11.87 11.80
CA ALA A 165 -43.22 11.68 11.19
C ALA A 165 -44.09 10.70 12.00
N PHE A 166 -43.48 9.65 12.55
CA PHE A 166 -44.19 8.68 13.39
C PHE A 166 -44.69 9.34 14.68
N LEU A 167 -43.84 10.09 15.38
CA LEU A 167 -44.21 10.81 16.61
C LEU A 167 -45.40 11.75 16.40
N ILE A 168 -45.38 12.54 15.31
CA ILE A 168 -46.46 13.46 14.98
C ILE A 168 -47.75 12.69 14.65
N SER A 169 -47.67 11.65 13.81
CA SER A 169 -48.84 10.84 13.46
C SER A 169 -49.47 10.16 14.67
N PHE A 170 -48.65 9.61 15.57
CA PHE A 170 -49.09 8.98 16.81
C PHE A 170 -49.79 9.98 17.73
N GLY A 171 -49.23 11.19 17.88
CA GLY A 171 -49.87 12.27 18.64
C GLY A 171 -51.23 12.67 18.07
N VAL A 172 -51.37 12.76 16.74
CA VAL A 172 -52.65 13.05 16.08
C VAL A 172 -53.69 11.96 16.37
N VAL A 173 -53.31 10.68 16.29
CA VAL A 173 -54.23 9.58 16.61
C VAL A 173 -54.72 9.65 18.05
N LEU A 174 -53.84 9.97 19.02
CA LEU A 174 -54.23 10.15 20.42
C LEU A 174 -55.23 11.30 20.59
N VAL A 175 -54.98 12.46 19.95
CA VAL A 175 -55.89 13.60 19.99
C VAL A 175 -57.25 13.25 19.37
N VAL A 176 -57.26 12.55 18.25
CA VAL A 176 -58.49 12.09 17.60
C VAL A 176 -59.26 11.11 18.50
N TRP A 177 -58.58 10.16 19.13
CA TRP A 177 -59.20 9.21 20.08
C TRP A 177 -59.84 9.94 21.27
N MET A 178 -59.11 10.89 21.87
CA MET A 178 -59.62 11.70 22.97
C MET A 178 -60.83 12.53 22.53
N ALA A 179 -60.78 13.15 21.34
CA ALA A 179 -61.87 13.96 20.81
C ALA A 179 -63.14 13.13 20.54
N ILE A 180 -63.00 11.94 19.96
CA ILE A 180 -64.12 11.02 19.71
C ILE A 180 -64.76 10.59 21.02
N ASN A 181 -63.97 10.14 22.01
CA ASN A 181 -64.52 9.68 23.29
C ASN A 181 -65.11 10.83 24.13
N ALA A 182 -64.51 12.02 24.09
CA ALA A 182 -65.06 13.21 24.72
C ALA A 182 -66.39 13.64 24.09
N ALA A 183 -66.53 13.53 22.76
CA ALA A 183 -67.75 13.92 22.05
C ALA A 183 -68.93 12.94 22.26
N ILE A 184 -68.66 11.64 22.51
CA ILE A 184 -69.71 10.64 22.77
C ILE A 184 -70.30 10.80 24.20
N GLY A 185 -69.53 11.33 25.14
CA GLY A 185 -69.98 11.64 26.51
C GLY A 185 -70.10 10.42 27.45
N GLU A 186 -70.21 10.68 28.75
CA GLU A 186 -70.09 9.69 29.85
C GLU A 186 -71.08 8.51 29.78
N GLY A 187 -72.21 8.65 29.07
CA GLY A 187 -73.26 7.62 29.03
C GLY A 187 -73.04 6.48 28.03
N LYS A 188 -72.16 6.68 27.02
CA LYS A 188 -71.91 5.68 25.95
C LYS A 188 -70.45 5.64 25.48
N ALA A 189 -69.57 6.48 26.03
CA ALA A 189 -68.16 6.50 25.64
C ALA A 189 -67.47 5.20 26.02
N PHE A 190 -66.62 4.70 25.13
CA PHE A 190 -65.83 3.49 25.34
C PHE A 190 -64.70 3.72 26.34
N ASP A 191 -64.11 4.93 26.35
CA ASP A 191 -63.08 5.37 27.28
C ASP A 191 -63.42 6.79 27.82
N PRO A 192 -64.31 6.92 28.82
CA PRO A 192 -64.66 8.21 29.42
C PRO A 192 -63.46 8.87 30.10
N TYR A 193 -63.46 10.21 30.18
CA TYR A 193 -62.46 10.95 30.97
C TYR A 193 -62.46 10.42 32.42
N PRO A 194 -61.31 9.98 32.98
CA PRO A 194 -59.92 10.33 32.67
C PRO A 194 -59.12 9.37 31.74
N PHE A 195 -59.76 8.64 30.81
CA PHE A 195 -59.14 7.79 29.78
C PHE A 195 -58.27 6.63 30.32
N ILE A 196 -58.86 5.74 31.12
CA ILE A 196 -58.14 4.64 31.78
C ILE A 196 -57.59 3.62 30.79
N LEU A 197 -58.30 3.33 29.71
CA LEU A 197 -57.89 2.34 28.72
C LEU A 197 -56.70 2.86 27.90
N LEU A 198 -56.78 4.11 27.45
CA LEU A 198 -55.67 4.76 26.76
C LEU A 198 -54.41 4.81 27.64
N ASN A 199 -54.56 5.14 28.92
CA ASN A 199 -53.43 5.17 29.85
C ASN A 199 -52.80 3.78 30.07
N LEU A 200 -53.62 2.73 30.17
CA LEU A 200 -53.15 1.35 30.31
C LEU A 200 -52.36 0.90 29.07
N VAL A 201 -52.87 1.20 27.87
CA VAL A 201 -52.22 0.86 26.60
C VAL A 201 -50.90 1.60 26.44
N LEU A 202 -50.88 2.92 26.70
CA LEU A 202 -49.65 3.71 26.63
C LEU A 202 -48.58 3.21 27.60
N SER A 203 -48.97 2.86 28.83
CA SER A 203 -48.04 2.33 29.83
C SER A 203 -47.46 0.98 29.39
N CYS A 204 -48.29 0.10 28.81
CA CYS A 204 -47.84 -1.19 28.28
C CYS A 204 -46.86 -1.02 27.11
N ILE A 205 -47.17 -0.13 26.17
CA ILE A 205 -46.29 0.17 25.02
C ILE A 205 -44.96 0.73 25.51
N ALA A 206 -44.98 1.71 26.42
CA ALA A 206 -43.77 2.31 26.97
C ALA A 206 -42.88 1.30 27.71
N ALA A 207 -43.50 0.38 28.48
CA ALA A 207 -42.77 -0.66 29.21
C ALA A 207 -42.03 -1.64 28.28
N VAL A 208 -42.64 -2.00 27.14
CA VAL A 208 -42.00 -2.86 26.12
C VAL A 208 -40.99 -2.09 25.29
N GLN A 209 -41.18 -0.78 25.10
CA GLN A 209 -40.33 0.06 24.27
C GLN A 209 -38.91 0.22 24.84
N ALA A 210 -38.76 0.43 26.15
CA ALA A 210 -37.45 0.71 26.76
C ALA A 210 -36.42 -0.44 26.57
N PRO A 211 -36.76 -1.73 26.80
CA PRO A 211 -35.86 -2.84 26.51
C PRO A 211 -35.53 -3.00 25.03
N ILE A 212 -36.48 -2.73 24.13
CA ILE A 212 -36.25 -2.81 22.68
C ILE A 212 -35.25 -1.74 22.24
N ILE A 213 -35.44 -0.51 22.69
CA ILE A 213 -34.49 0.59 22.44
C ILE A 213 -33.11 0.25 23.01
N MET A 214 -33.04 -0.26 24.25
CA MET A 214 -31.78 -0.62 24.89
C MET A 214 -31.07 -1.78 24.16
N MET A 215 -31.83 -2.76 23.65
CA MET A 215 -31.28 -3.86 22.85
C MET A 215 -30.76 -3.37 21.50
N SER A 216 -31.48 -2.48 20.80
CA SER A 216 -30.99 -1.90 19.54
C SER A 216 -29.77 -1.00 19.76
N GLN A 217 -29.74 -0.22 20.86
CA GLN A 217 -28.61 0.62 21.23
C GLN A 217 -27.35 -0.21 21.51
N LYS A 218 -27.46 -1.23 22.37
CA LYS A 218 -26.33 -2.13 22.67
C LYS A 218 -25.76 -2.78 21.41
N ARG A 219 -26.63 -3.16 20.45
CA ARG A 219 -26.19 -3.69 19.16
C ARG A 219 -25.50 -2.62 18.32
N GLN A 220 -26.07 -1.43 18.21
CA GLN A 220 -25.47 -0.34 17.45
C GLN A 220 -24.09 0.04 18.00
N GLU A 221 -23.94 0.14 19.32
CA GLU A 221 -22.66 0.37 19.99
C GLU A 221 -21.63 -0.72 19.69
N SER A 222 -22.04 -2.00 19.65
CA SER A 222 -21.14 -3.09 19.31
C SER A 222 -20.65 -3.00 17.86
N LYS A 223 -21.53 -2.63 16.91
CA LYS A 223 -21.15 -2.40 15.51
C LYS A 223 -20.20 -1.20 15.39
N ASP A 224 -20.54 -0.09 16.03
CA ASP A 224 -19.72 1.13 15.99
C ASP A 224 -18.34 0.89 16.61
N ARG A 225 -18.25 0.09 17.68
CA ARG A 225 -16.98 -0.34 18.27
C ARG A 225 -16.14 -1.18 17.30
N LEU A 226 -16.76 -2.10 16.56
CA LEU A 226 -16.02 -2.95 15.62
C LEU A 226 -15.57 -2.17 14.38
N ARG A 227 -16.42 -1.26 13.88
CA ARG A 227 -16.03 -0.32 12.82
C ARG A 227 -14.85 0.54 13.25
N SER A 228 -14.87 1.09 14.47
CA SER A 228 -13.75 1.90 14.95
C SER A 228 -12.46 1.09 15.12
N LEU A 229 -12.55 -0.18 15.53
CA LEU A 229 -11.41 -1.09 15.56
C LEU A 229 -10.87 -1.36 14.16
N ASN A 230 -11.74 -1.65 13.18
CA ASN A 230 -11.32 -1.88 11.79
C ASN A 230 -10.67 -0.63 11.19
N ASP A 231 -11.27 0.56 11.38
CA ASP A 231 -10.71 1.84 10.94
C ASP A 231 -9.32 2.09 11.53
N TYR A 232 -9.13 1.76 12.82
CA TYR A 232 -7.83 1.84 13.47
C TYR A 232 -6.80 0.92 12.80
N GLN A 233 -7.16 -0.34 12.54
CA GLN A 233 -6.26 -1.30 11.88
C GLN A 233 -5.86 -0.84 10.46
N VAL A 234 -6.84 -0.33 9.69
CA VAL A 234 -6.60 0.20 8.33
C VAL A 234 -5.67 1.41 8.39
N ASN A 235 -5.90 2.34 9.30
CA ASN A 235 -5.06 3.53 9.45
C ASN A 235 -3.63 3.16 9.83
N LEU A 236 -3.46 2.26 10.81
CA LEU A 236 -2.13 1.81 11.25
C LEU A 236 -1.36 1.12 10.13
N LYS A 237 -2.04 0.28 9.34
CA LYS A 237 -1.44 -0.34 8.15
C LYS A 237 -1.02 0.70 7.12
N ALA A 238 -1.86 1.68 6.82
CA ALA A 238 -1.54 2.75 5.89
C ALA A 238 -0.30 3.55 6.36
N GLU A 239 -0.20 3.84 7.65
CA GLU A 239 0.95 4.52 8.23
C GLU A 239 2.27 3.73 8.04
N LEU A 240 2.25 2.42 8.31
CA LEU A 240 3.40 1.53 8.11
C LEU A 240 3.81 1.40 6.63
N GLU A 241 2.83 1.41 5.72
CA GLU A 241 3.06 1.44 4.28
C GLU A 241 3.63 2.78 3.81
N ILE A 242 3.22 3.92 4.39
CA ILE A 242 3.79 5.23 4.09
C ILE A 242 5.23 5.34 4.59
N ARG A 243 5.52 4.87 5.81
CA ARG A 243 6.90 4.75 6.31
C ARG A 243 7.76 3.91 5.37
N HIS A 244 7.18 2.86 4.77
CA HIS A 244 7.86 2.05 3.76
C HIS A 244 8.28 2.83 2.54
N LEU A 245 7.33 3.58 2.00
CA LEU A 245 7.57 4.33 0.81
C LEU A 245 8.63 5.41 1.07
N HIS A 246 8.60 6.02 2.26
CA HIS A 246 9.62 6.98 2.71
C HIS A 246 11.02 6.36 2.77
N GLU A 247 11.21 5.23 3.45
CA GLU A 247 12.53 4.57 3.52
C GLU A 247 13.08 4.24 2.13
N LYS A 248 12.24 3.72 1.23
CA LYS A 248 12.64 3.42 -0.15
C LYS A 248 13.03 4.68 -0.90
N MET A 249 12.28 5.76 -0.71
CA MET A 249 12.58 7.05 -1.31
C MET A 249 13.92 7.58 -0.79
N ASP A 250 14.17 7.51 0.52
CA ASP A 250 15.43 7.95 1.13
C ASP A 250 16.61 7.15 0.60
N HIS A 251 16.50 5.82 0.52
CA HIS A 251 17.53 4.98 -0.07
C HIS A 251 17.83 5.33 -1.53
N LEU A 252 16.79 5.57 -2.34
CA LEU A 252 16.98 6.00 -3.73
C LEU A 252 17.66 7.37 -3.79
N VAL A 253 17.22 8.32 -2.97
CA VAL A 253 17.80 9.66 -2.87
C VAL A 253 19.27 9.56 -2.49
N THR A 254 19.64 8.87 -1.40
CA THR A 254 21.05 8.68 -0.99
C THR A 254 21.90 8.11 -2.12
N ARG A 255 21.38 7.13 -2.86
CA ARG A 255 22.08 6.53 -4.01
C ARG A 255 22.29 7.56 -5.13
N GLN A 256 21.31 8.42 -5.41
CA GLN A 256 21.45 9.51 -6.38
C GLN A 256 22.49 10.55 -5.91
N TRP A 257 22.51 10.90 -4.61
CA TRP A 257 23.52 11.80 -4.04
C TRP A 257 24.94 11.24 -4.16
N GLN A 258 25.14 9.95 -3.88
CA GLN A 258 26.43 9.29 -4.07
C GLN A 258 26.88 9.33 -5.53
N ARG A 259 25.98 9.05 -6.48
CA ARG A 259 26.29 9.16 -7.92
C ARG A 259 26.68 10.56 -8.34
N LEU A 260 25.98 11.58 -7.82
CA LEU A 260 26.30 12.96 -8.11
C LEU A 260 27.67 13.36 -7.55
N ALA A 261 28.00 12.91 -6.32
CA ALA A 261 29.29 13.14 -5.70
C ALA A 261 30.44 12.47 -6.47
N GLU A 262 30.27 11.22 -6.93
CA GLU A 262 31.24 10.52 -7.81
C GLU A 262 31.52 11.34 -9.08
N ILE A 263 30.48 11.83 -9.75
CA ILE A 263 30.61 12.64 -10.97
C ILE A 263 31.38 13.94 -10.68
N GLN A 264 31.08 14.61 -9.56
CA GLN A 264 31.80 15.83 -9.15
C GLN A 264 33.28 15.57 -8.84
N GLN A 265 33.61 14.45 -8.19
CA GLN A 265 34.99 14.07 -7.91
C GLN A 265 35.78 13.83 -9.21
N VAL A 266 35.20 13.11 -10.17
CA VAL A 266 35.82 12.88 -11.48
C VAL A 266 36.04 14.22 -12.22
N GLN A 267 35.10 15.16 -12.13
CA GLN A 267 35.27 16.50 -12.72
C GLN A 267 36.40 17.30 -12.05
N LEU A 268 36.52 17.26 -10.72
CA LEU A 268 37.60 17.89 -9.98
C LEU A 268 38.96 17.30 -10.33
N GLU A 269 39.06 15.97 -10.45
CA GLU A 269 40.27 15.26 -10.84
C GLU A 269 40.71 15.66 -12.26
N MET A 270 39.79 15.70 -13.22
CA MET A 270 40.07 16.18 -14.59
C MET A 270 40.58 17.63 -14.61
N LEU A 271 40.00 18.52 -13.78
CA LEU A 271 40.45 19.92 -13.67
C LEU A 271 41.84 20.04 -13.03
N GLN A 272 42.18 19.17 -12.08
CA GLN A 272 43.50 19.13 -11.45
C GLN A 272 44.57 18.60 -12.42
N GLU A 273 44.26 17.54 -13.18
CA GLU A 273 45.16 17.02 -14.22
C GLU A 273 45.46 18.06 -15.30
N ALA A 274 44.44 18.83 -15.72
CA ALA A 274 44.61 19.91 -16.70
C ALA A 274 45.49 21.07 -16.18
N GLN A 275 45.55 21.27 -14.85
CA GLN A 275 46.38 22.30 -14.21
C GLN A 275 47.82 21.87 -13.94
N LEU A 276 48.13 20.57 -14.01
CA LEU A 276 49.50 20.10 -13.80
C LEU A 276 50.42 20.55 -14.96
N PRO A 277 51.60 21.13 -14.66
CA PRO A 277 52.50 21.64 -15.69
C PRO A 277 53.03 20.49 -16.54
N LYS A 278 52.75 20.51 -17.86
CA LYS A 278 53.27 19.51 -18.81
C LYS A 278 54.80 19.40 -18.65
N PRO A 279 55.35 18.20 -18.39
CA PRO A 279 56.78 18.04 -18.22
C PRO A 279 57.50 18.46 -19.51
N ARG A 280 58.35 19.49 -19.42
CA ARG A 280 59.16 19.95 -20.55
C ARG A 280 60.01 18.77 -21.04
N PRO A 281 60.05 18.48 -22.36
CA PRO A 281 60.82 17.36 -22.87
C PRO A 281 62.29 17.52 -22.48
N LYS A 282 62.83 16.54 -21.73
CA LYS A 282 64.25 16.52 -21.36
C LYS A 282 65.08 16.48 -22.65
N ARG A 283 65.76 17.59 -22.97
CA ARG A 283 66.75 17.63 -24.07
C ARG A 283 67.79 16.54 -23.81
N ARG A 284 67.75 15.46 -24.61
CA ARG A 284 68.83 14.47 -24.67
C ARG A 284 70.14 15.19 -24.98
N LYS A 285 71.11 15.14 -24.06
CA LYS A 285 72.49 15.60 -24.33
C LYS A 285 73.06 14.69 -25.43
N LYS A 286 73.46 15.28 -26.57
CA LYS A 286 74.18 14.56 -27.64
C LYS A 286 75.52 14.03 -27.07
N PRO A 287 75.91 12.78 -27.36
CA PRO A 287 77.24 12.30 -26.96
C PRO A 287 78.31 13.07 -27.76
N ALA A 288 79.37 13.49 -27.06
CA ALA A 288 80.50 14.19 -27.66
C ALA A 288 81.23 13.28 -28.67
N ALA A 289 81.43 13.78 -29.89
CA ALA A 289 82.15 13.08 -30.94
C ALA A 289 83.64 12.92 -30.57
N LYS A 290 84.13 11.67 -30.54
CA LYS A 290 85.56 11.34 -30.45
C LYS A 290 86.29 11.79 -31.72
N LYS A 291 87.28 12.70 -31.57
CA LYS A 291 88.26 13.03 -32.63
C LYS A 291 89.13 11.79 -32.92
N LYS A 292 89.13 11.32 -34.18
CA LYS A 292 90.10 10.34 -34.68
C LYS A 292 91.46 11.03 -34.90
N ARG A 293 92.52 10.40 -34.40
CA ARG A 293 93.93 10.79 -34.48
C ARG A 293 94.50 10.25 -35.81
N ALA A 294 95.15 11.10 -36.60
CA ALA A 294 95.76 10.74 -37.88
C ALA A 294 97.06 9.93 -37.65
N VAL A 295 97.31 8.98 -38.56
CA VAL A 295 98.49 8.09 -38.62
C VAL A 295 99.55 8.74 -39.54
N PRO A 296 100.87 8.64 -39.24
CA PRO A 296 101.93 9.18 -40.10
C PRO A 296 102.37 8.16 -41.16
N ALA A 297 102.74 8.66 -42.35
CA ALA A 297 103.30 7.88 -43.45
C ALA A 297 104.78 8.26 -43.69
N GLU A 298 105.61 7.24 -43.89
CA GLU A 298 107.04 7.20 -44.18
C GLU A 298 107.19 6.20 -45.36
N ALA A 299 108.00 6.28 -46.42
CA ALA A 299 108.96 7.25 -46.97
C ALA A 299 109.37 6.83 -48.43
N LEU A 300 110.07 7.76 -49.11
CA LEU A 300 111.10 7.60 -50.20
C LEU A 300 110.67 7.26 -51.65
N PRO A 301 111.52 7.55 -52.69
CA PRO A 301 112.55 8.59 -52.85
C PRO A 301 112.42 9.42 -54.16
N ALA A 302 113.34 10.39 -54.31
CA ALA A 302 113.44 11.47 -55.31
C ALA A 302 113.60 11.10 -56.79
N PRO A 303 113.37 12.07 -57.71
CA PRO A 303 114.15 12.18 -58.94
C PRO A 303 114.88 13.53 -59.08
N SER A 304 116.04 13.49 -59.74
CA SER A 304 116.93 14.61 -60.08
C SER A 304 116.38 15.45 -61.28
N PRO A 305 116.95 16.63 -61.59
CA PRO A 305 116.22 17.78 -62.14
C PRO A 305 116.26 17.90 -63.67
N GLY A 306 115.25 18.56 -64.22
CA GLY A 306 115.21 19.05 -65.59
C GLY A 306 114.24 20.23 -65.76
N LYS A 307 114.79 21.45 -65.68
CA LYS A 307 114.21 22.72 -66.18
C LYS A 307 114.01 22.66 -67.73
N PRO A 308 113.49 23.71 -68.41
CA PRO A 308 112.45 24.70 -68.10
C PRO A 308 111.49 24.91 -69.32
N LYS A 309 110.70 26.00 -69.30
CA LYS A 309 110.09 26.79 -70.40
C LYS A 309 108.55 26.72 -70.42
N THR A 310 107.88 27.78 -69.97
CA THR A 310 107.37 28.95 -70.75
C THR A 310 106.34 28.47 -71.77
N GLU A 311 105.07 28.84 -71.64
CA GLU A 311 104.38 30.02 -72.19
C GLU A 311 102.95 29.48 -72.42
N SER A 312 101.84 30.20 -72.37
CA SER A 312 101.53 31.60 -72.17
C SER A 312 100.05 31.69 -71.81
#